data_AF-A0A4Y0BLN1-F1
#
_entry.id   AF-A0A4Y0BLN1-F1
#
_cell.length_a   1.000
_cell.length_b   1.000
_cell.length_c   1.000
_cell.angle_alpha   90.00
_cell.angle_beta   90.00
_cell.angle_gamma   90.00
#
_symmetry.space_group_name_H-M   'P 1'
#
loop_
_entity.id
_entity.type
_entity.pdbx_description
1 polymer ?
#
loop_
_entity_poly.entity_id
_entity_poly.type
_entity_poly.pdbx_seq_one_letter_code
_entity_poly.pdbx_strand_id
1 'polypeptide(L)'
;MGASTRTGKFAVGFTAFAFLFILIAFCSPYWLQTDGELKHPKFTNLGLWELCLKNFQDIHRWYDYPFNGCMWIFEEEYYIIHDYILPGFFIAVQFFFTLCFTLLLMGVIMTL
;
A
#
# COMPACT_ATOMS: atom_id res chain seq x y z
N MET A 1 16.71 -33.23 -8.43
CA MET A 1 16.80 -32.17 -9.47
C MET A 1 15.65 -32.38 -10.42
N GLY A 2 14.54 -31.65 -10.23
CA GLY A 2 13.28 -31.91 -10.91
C GLY A 2 13.41 -31.75 -12.42
N ALA A 3 12.95 -32.73 -13.19
CA ALA A 3 12.94 -32.66 -14.64
C ALA A 3 12.20 -31.40 -15.09
N SER A 4 12.85 -30.56 -15.91
CA SER A 4 12.24 -29.35 -16.47
C SER A 4 11.13 -29.75 -17.45
N THR A 5 9.91 -29.88 -16.95
CA THR A 5 8.74 -30.13 -17.77
C THR A 5 8.28 -28.82 -18.42
N ARG A 6 7.67 -28.92 -19.60
CA ARG A 6 7.14 -27.75 -20.33
C ARG A 6 6.17 -26.95 -19.45
N THR A 7 5.36 -27.64 -18.65
CA THR A 7 4.44 -27.06 -17.66
C THR A 7 5.17 -26.28 -16.55
N GLY A 8 6.30 -26.79 -16.06
CA GLY A 8 7.10 -26.10 -15.03
C GLY A 8 7.63 -24.74 -15.50
N LYS A 9 8.07 -24.64 -16.76
CA LYS A 9 8.52 -23.36 -17.35
C LYS A 9 7.41 -22.32 -17.42
N PHE A 10 6.21 -22.73 -17.83
CA PHE A 10 5.05 -21.84 -17.82
C PHE A 10 4.66 -21.42 -16.40
N ALA A 11 4.66 -22.35 -15.45
CA ALA A 11 4.36 -22.05 -14.05
C ALA A 11 5.32 -21.01 -13.46
N VAL A 12 6.63 -21.15 -13.68
CA VAL A 12 7.63 -20.15 -13.25
C VAL A 12 7.34 -18.78 -13.88
N GLY A 13 7.02 -18.76 -15.18
CA GLY A 13 6.64 -17.52 -15.88
C GLY A 13 5.42 -16.82 -15.27
N PHE A 14 4.36 -17.58 -14.97
CA PHE A 14 3.16 -17.04 -14.32
C PHE A 14 3.42 -16.55 -12.90
N THR A 15 4.22 -17.29 -12.12
CA THR A 15 4.58 -16.87 -10.74
C THR A 15 5.40 -15.58 -10.74
N ALA A 16 6.37 -15.44 -11.65
CA ALA A 16 7.15 -14.22 -11.80
C ALA A 16 6.27 -13.03 -12.23
N PHE A 17 5.33 -13.26 -13.15
CA PHE A 17 4.38 -12.23 -13.58
C PHE A 17 3.45 -11.80 -12.44
N ALA A 18 2.91 -12.76 -11.67
CA ALA A 18 2.10 -12.47 -10.49
C ALA A 18 2.88 -11.69 -9.42
N PHE A 19 4.15 -12.04 -9.17
CA PHE A 19 5.01 -11.31 -8.26
C PHE A 19 5.19 -9.84 -8.67
N LEU A 20 5.35 -9.56 -9.98
CA LEU A 20 5.45 -8.19 -10.48
C LEU A 20 4.20 -7.37 -10.17
N PHE A 21 2.98 -7.91 -10.37
CA PHE A 21 1.76 -7.18 -10.01
C PHE A 21 1.63 -6.94 -8.52
N ILE A 22 1.96 -7.93 -7.68
CA ILE A 22 1.93 -7.77 -6.23
C ILE A 22 2.95 -6.73 -5.79
N LEU A 23 4.16 -6.71 -6.36
CA LEU A 23 5.16 -5.68 -6.08
C LEU A 23 4.66 -4.28 -6.46
N ILE A 24 4.06 -4.12 -7.64
CA ILE A 24 3.49 -2.83 -8.08
C ILE A 24 2.37 -2.40 -7.12
N ALA A 25 1.45 -3.30 -6.78
CA ALA A 25 0.37 -2.99 -5.84
C ALA A 25 0.90 -2.63 -4.45
N PHE A 26 1.92 -3.33 -3.97
CA PHE A 26 2.54 -3.11 -2.67
C PHE A 26 3.23 -1.74 -2.56
N CYS A 27 3.88 -1.29 -3.62
CA CYS A 27 4.54 0.03 -3.67
C CYS A 27 3.62 1.17 -4.17
N SER A 28 2.39 0.86 -4.60
CA SER A 28 1.51 1.87 -5.22
C SER A 28 0.97 2.88 -4.19
N PRO A 29 1.07 4.19 -4.47
CA PRO A 29 0.47 5.25 -3.64
C PRO A 29 -1.00 5.57 -3.99
N TYR A 30 -1.63 4.80 -4.87
CA TYR A 30 -2.95 5.09 -5.45
C TYR A 30 -3.96 3.95 -5.26
N TRP A 31 -4.16 3.51 -4.03
CA TRP A 31 -5.21 2.55 -3.68
C TRP A 31 -6.58 3.22 -3.56
N LEU A 32 -6.58 4.44 -3.05
CA LEU A 32 -7.75 5.30 -3.00
C LEU A 32 -7.32 6.70 -3.42
N GLN A 33 -8.10 7.36 -4.25
CA GLN A 33 -7.85 8.72 -4.72
C GLN A 33 -9.15 9.51 -4.67
N THR A 34 -9.04 10.82 -4.41
CA THR A 34 -10.19 11.72 -4.52
C THR A 34 -10.74 11.75 -5.94
N ASP A 35 -12.07 11.80 -6.04
CA ASP A 35 -12.86 11.95 -7.26
C ASP A 35 -12.67 13.29 -7.98
N GLY A 36 -12.09 14.29 -7.32
CA GLY A 36 -11.84 15.61 -7.88
C GLY A 36 -13.07 16.52 -7.92
N GLU A 37 -14.20 16.11 -7.33
CA GLU A 37 -15.41 16.95 -7.27
C GLU A 37 -15.27 18.09 -6.24
N LEU A 38 -14.45 17.89 -5.21
CA LEU A 38 -14.19 18.89 -4.18
C LEU A 38 -13.17 19.93 -4.65
N LYS A 39 -13.50 21.23 -4.52
CA LYS A 39 -12.58 22.35 -4.83
C LYS A 39 -11.34 22.38 -3.94
N HIS A 40 -11.46 21.95 -2.69
CA HIS A 40 -10.39 21.91 -1.70
C HIS A 40 -10.39 20.55 -0.99
N PRO A 41 -9.93 19.48 -1.66
CA PRO A 41 -9.89 18.16 -1.06
C PRO A 41 -8.81 18.15 0.02
N LYS A 42 -9.18 17.78 1.24
CA LYS A 42 -8.21 17.61 2.34
C LYS A 42 -7.43 16.30 2.25
N PHE A 43 -8.05 15.31 1.61
CA PHE A 43 -7.50 13.99 1.29
C PHE A 43 -7.24 13.91 -0.22
N THR A 44 -6.03 13.54 -0.63
CA THR A 44 -5.67 13.46 -2.05
C THR A 44 -5.63 12.01 -2.52
N ASN A 45 -4.76 11.21 -1.91
CA ASN A 45 -4.59 9.80 -2.24
C ASN A 45 -4.03 9.04 -1.05
N LEU A 46 -4.29 7.74 -1.06
CA LEU A 46 -3.84 6.77 -0.08
C LEU A 46 -3.25 5.58 -0.81
N GLY A 47 -2.00 5.28 -0.46
CA GLY A 47 -1.32 4.05 -0.81
C GLY A 47 -1.44 3.02 0.31
N LEU A 48 -0.77 1.89 0.12
CA LEU A 48 -0.69 0.88 1.18
C LEU A 48 0.13 1.36 2.38
N TRP A 49 1.15 2.19 2.13
CA TRP A 49 2.15 2.63 3.12
C TRP A 49 2.31 4.15 3.22
N GLU A 50 1.68 4.91 2.33
CA GLU A 50 1.83 6.35 2.22
C GLU A 50 0.45 6.99 2.16
N LEU A 51 0.30 8.15 2.80
CA LEU A 51 -0.91 8.95 2.78
C LEU A 51 -0.56 10.37 2.33
N CYS A 52 -1.35 10.91 1.40
CA CYS A 52 -1.22 12.27 0.92
C CYS A 52 -2.42 13.14 1.35
N LEU A 53 -2.14 14.14 2.18
CA LEU A 53 -3.11 15.12 2.66
C LEU A 53 -2.74 16.52 2.15
N LYS A 54 -3.76 17.38 1.99
CA LYS A 54 -3.60 18.75 1.51
C LYS A 54 -4.41 19.71 2.39
N ASN A 55 -3.73 20.48 3.23
CA ASN A 55 -4.30 21.43 4.17
C ASN A 55 -5.37 20.78 5.08
N PHE A 56 -5.10 19.55 5.54
CA PHE A 56 -5.93 18.94 6.56
C PHE A 56 -5.58 19.57 7.92
N GLN A 57 -6.59 20.12 8.57
CA GLN A 57 -6.54 20.57 9.96
C GLN A 57 -7.65 19.86 10.71
N ASP A 58 -7.29 19.22 11.82
CA ASP A 58 -8.25 18.57 12.72
C ASP A 58 -9.01 19.65 13.51
N ILE A 59 -10.33 19.49 13.60
CA ILE A 59 -11.23 20.41 14.29
C ILE A 59 -11.08 20.25 15.81
N HIS A 60 -10.68 19.06 16.27
CA HIS A 60 -10.55 18.76 17.69
C HIS A 60 -9.19 19.15 18.28
N ARG A 61 -8.19 19.42 17.45
CA ARG A 61 -6.85 19.81 17.91
C ARG A 61 -6.23 20.79 16.92
N TRP A 62 -6.26 22.07 17.29
CA TRP A 62 -5.65 23.16 16.55
C TRP A 62 -4.13 23.06 16.66
N TYR A 63 -3.52 22.17 15.87
CA TYR A 63 -2.08 22.17 15.68
C TYR A 63 -1.68 23.43 14.90
N ASP A 64 -0.56 24.04 15.29
CA ASP A 64 -0.05 25.27 14.66
C ASP A 64 0.30 25.09 13.18
N TYR A 65 0.43 23.83 12.69
CA TYR A 65 0.80 23.50 11.32
C TYR A 65 -0.22 22.57 10.63
N PRO A 66 -0.69 22.90 9.42
CA PRO A 66 -1.55 22.03 8.62
C PRO A 66 -0.78 20.85 8.02
N PHE A 67 -1.39 19.65 8.03
CA PHE A 67 -0.81 18.49 7.35
C PHE A 67 -0.84 18.69 5.83
N ASN A 68 0.34 18.77 5.24
CA ASN A 68 0.54 19.05 3.84
C ASN A 68 1.63 18.15 3.26
N GLY A 69 1.27 17.39 2.23
CA GLY A 69 2.19 16.54 1.51
C GLY A 69 1.86 15.06 1.68
N CYS A 70 2.78 14.26 1.18
CA CYS A 70 2.71 12.80 1.21
C CYS A 70 3.73 12.28 2.20
N MET A 71 3.27 11.50 3.16
CA MET A 71 4.11 10.98 4.24
C MET A 71 3.76 9.52 4.53
N TRP A 72 4.70 8.83 5.17
CA TRP A 72 4.53 7.44 5.53
C TRP A 72 3.43 7.29 6.59
N ILE A 73 2.65 6.21 6.51
CA ILE A 73 1.39 6.10 7.27
C ILE A 73 1.60 5.95 8.79
N PHE A 74 2.78 5.52 9.22
CA PHE A 74 3.15 5.42 10.64
C PHE A 74 4.15 6.51 11.07
N GLU A 75 4.18 7.65 10.37
CA GLU A 75 4.85 8.85 10.85
C GLU A 75 4.24 9.31 12.18
N GLU A 76 5.06 9.89 13.07
CA GLU A 76 4.62 10.26 14.43
C GLU A 76 3.42 11.21 14.43
N GLU A 77 3.40 12.11 13.45
CA GLU A 77 2.35 13.08 13.20
C GLU A 77 0.95 12.45 13.00
N TYR A 78 0.88 11.23 12.48
CA TYR A 78 -0.39 10.56 12.18
C TYR A 78 -0.94 9.71 13.34
N TYR A 79 -0.19 9.50 14.43
CA TYR A 79 -0.69 8.71 15.56
C TYR A 79 -1.98 9.26 16.17
N ILE A 80 -2.20 10.57 16.10
CA ILE A 80 -3.40 11.23 16.63
C ILE A 80 -4.67 10.85 15.85
N ILE A 81 -4.53 10.63 14.54
CA ILE A 81 -5.64 10.36 13.61
C ILE A 81 -5.59 8.94 13.04
N HIS A 82 -4.75 8.08 13.61
CA HIS A 82 -4.47 6.73 13.14
C HIS A 82 -5.74 5.86 13.07
N ASP A 83 -6.62 5.96 14.07
CA ASP A 83 -7.87 5.20 14.13
C ASP A 83 -8.82 5.50 12.95
N TYR A 84 -8.74 6.71 12.38
CA TYR A 84 -9.55 7.11 11.23
C TYR A 84 -8.92 6.72 9.89
N ILE A 85 -7.59 6.76 9.79
CA ILE A 85 -6.86 6.48 8.55
C ILE A 85 -6.66 4.98 8.35
N LEU A 86 -6.36 4.24 9.43
CA LEU A 86 -6.13 2.79 9.41
C LEU A 86 -7.25 2.05 10.17
N PRO A 87 -8.47 1.99 9.62
CA PRO A 87 -9.49 1.11 10.16
C PRO A 87 -9.00 -0.36 10.11
N GLY A 88 -9.51 -1.21 11.00
CA GLY A 88 -9.03 -2.59 11.14
C GLY A 88 -9.07 -3.42 9.83
N PHE A 89 -9.97 -3.10 8.89
CA PHE A 89 -9.96 -3.74 7.57
C PHE A 89 -8.69 -3.41 6.78
N PHE A 90 -8.20 -2.17 6.87
CA PHE A 90 -7.05 -1.72 6.10
C PHE A 90 -5.76 -2.32 6.65
N ILE A 91 -5.66 -2.46 7.98
CA ILE A 91 -4.58 -3.19 8.65
C ILE A 91 -4.55 -4.66 8.17
N ALA A 92 -5.72 -5.29 8.04
CA ALA A 92 -5.79 -6.66 7.50
C ALA A 92 -5.29 -6.73 6.04
N VAL A 93 -5.65 -5.75 5.19
CA VAL A 93 -5.15 -5.66 3.81
C VAL A 93 -3.63 -5.53 3.79
N GLN A 94 -3.05 -4.63 4.59
CA GLN A 94 -1.59 -4.47 4.71
C GLN A 94 -0.91 -5.78 5.11
N PHE A 95 -1.47 -6.49 6.10
CA PHE A 95 -0.94 -7.78 6.55
C PHE A 95 -0.97 -8.84 5.44
N PHE A 96 -2.13 -9.03 4.79
CA PHE A 96 -2.28 -10.05 3.75
C PHE A 96 -1.44 -9.75 2.51
N PHE A 97 -1.30 -8.49 2.10
CA PHE A 97 -0.42 -8.11 0.99
C PHE A 97 1.05 -8.32 1.33
N THR A 98 1.47 -8.02 2.55
CA THR A 98 2.84 -8.30 3.01
C THR A 98 3.14 -9.80 3.04
N LEU A 99 2.19 -10.60 3.52
CA LEU A 99 2.29 -12.06 3.50
C LEU A 99 2.35 -12.60 2.07
N CYS A 100 1.49 -12.10 1.17
CA CYS A 100 1.50 -12.51 -0.24
C CYS A 100 2.84 -12.15 -0.92
N PHE A 101 3.33 -10.93 -0.71
CA PHE A 101 4.60 -10.46 -1.25
C PHE A 101 5.78 -11.33 -0.78
N THR A 102 5.87 -11.60 0.53
CA THR A 102 6.96 -12.40 1.11
C THR A 102 6.91 -13.87 0.67
N LEU A 103 5.72 -14.49 0.62
CA LEU A 103 5.56 -15.86 0.12
C LEU A 103 5.93 -15.97 -1.35
N LEU A 104 5.52 -15.02 -2.19
CA LEU A 104 5.87 -15.02 -3.62
C LEU A 104 7.35 -14.75 -3.83
N LEU A 105 7.96 -13.84 -3.06
CA LEU A 105 9.39 -13.59 -3.10
C LEU A 105 10.19 -14.87 -2.80
N MET A 106 9.83 -15.59 -1.71
CA MET A 106 10.44 -16.88 -1.40
C MET A 106 10.20 -17.91 -2.50
N GLY A 107 8.98 -17.97 -3.05
CA GLY A 107 8.64 -18.86 -4.15
C GLY A 107 9.51 -18.61 -5.39
N VAL A 108 9.66 -17.36 -5.81
CA VAL A 108 10.50 -16.98 -6.96
C VAL A 108 11.97 -17.38 -6.71
N ILE A 109 12.52 -17.08 -5.53
CA ILE A 109 13.90 -17.44 -5.16
C ILE A 109 14.12 -18.95 -5.19
N MET A 110 13.16 -19.75 -4.70
CA MET A 110 13.28 -21.22 -4.70
C MET A 110 13.10 -21.85 -6.09
N THR A 111 12.43 -21.15 -7.02
CA THR A 111 12.18 -21.63 -8.39
C THR A 111 13.23 -21.23 -9.42
N LEU A 112 14.01 -20.18 -9.13
CA LEU A 112 15.22 -19.80 -9.88
C LEU A 112 16.34 -20.80 -9.63
#